data_AF-A0A963APA9-F1
#
_entry.id   AF-A0A963APA9-F1
#
_cell.length_a   1.000
_cell.length_b   1.000
_cell.length_c   1.000
_cell.angle_alpha   90.00
_cell.angle_beta   90.00
_cell.angle_gamma   90.00
#
_symmetry.space_group_name_H-M   'P 1'
#
loop_
_entity.id
_entity.type
_entity.pdbx_description
1 polymer ?
#
loop_
_entity_poly.entity_id
_entity_poly.type
_entity_poly.pdbx_seq_one_letter_code
_entity_poly.pdbx_strand_id
1 'polypeptide(L)'
;MGSMIPKGSQLLLDTVALIYFLEENERYAKQAEKIFSRIESGQLHGVISSLVFAELLVPLYRAGDSQAATGLSNRLRSFRNLEVIPLTTEIGIEAARLRAEYGLRTPDAIHAA
;
A
#
# COMPACT_ATOMS: atom_id res chain seq x y z
N MET A 1 -14.48 -14.33 14.94
CA MET A 1 -13.62 -13.21 15.39
C MET A 1 -12.34 -13.23 14.56
N GLY A 2 -12.01 -12.15 13.84
CA GLY A 2 -10.73 -12.07 13.13
C GLY A 2 -9.59 -12.08 14.13
N SER A 3 -8.61 -12.96 13.94
CA SER A 3 -7.41 -13.03 14.78
C SER A 3 -6.69 -11.67 14.77
N MET A 4 -6.37 -11.17 15.96
CA MET A 4 -5.67 -9.89 16.09
C MET A 4 -4.21 -10.05 15.63
N ILE A 5 -3.78 -9.21 14.68
CA ILE A 5 -2.38 -9.17 14.24
C ILE A 5 -1.51 -8.86 15.47
N PRO A 6 -0.47 -9.64 15.79
CA PRO A 6 0.39 -9.40 16.94
C PRO A 6 1.03 -8.01 16.94
N LYS A 7 1.34 -7.48 18.13
CA LYS A 7 2.10 -6.23 18.26
C LYS A 7 3.54 -6.45 17.77
N GLY A 8 4.10 -5.47 17.06
CA GLY A 8 5.45 -5.53 16.50
C GLY A 8 5.54 -6.28 15.16
N SER A 9 4.40 -6.76 14.62
CA SER A 9 4.38 -7.34 13.28
C SER A 9 4.64 -6.28 12.21
N GLN A 10 5.38 -6.68 11.19
CA GLN A 10 5.57 -5.94 9.94
C GLN A 10 4.53 -6.40 8.92
N LEU A 11 3.84 -5.46 8.30
CA LEU A 11 2.76 -5.72 7.34
C LEU A 11 3.08 -5.08 6.00
N LEU A 12 3.24 -5.91 4.97
CA LEU A 12 3.21 -5.43 3.60
C LEU A 12 1.75 -5.14 3.22
N LEU A 13 1.47 -3.91 2.80
CA LEU A 13 0.14 -3.44 2.46
C LEU A 13 0.02 -3.29 0.94
N ASP A 14 -1.00 -3.92 0.37
CA ASP A 14 -1.40 -3.71 -1.00
C ASP A 14 -2.18 -2.38 -1.14
N THR A 15 -2.24 -1.83 -2.35
CA THR A 15 -2.93 -0.58 -2.68
C THR A 15 -4.40 -0.61 -2.25
N VAL A 16 -5.07 -1.76 -2.36
CA VAL A 16 -6.48 -1.90 -1.95
C VAL A 16 -6.69 -1.58 -0.46
N ALA A 17 -5.73 -1.91 0.42
CA ALA A 17 -5.83 -1.59 1.84
C ALA A 17 -5.77 -0.06 2.07
N LEU A 18 -4.95 0.65 1.29
CA LEU A 18 -4.89 2.11 1.32
C LEU A 18 -6.15 2.75 0.74
N ILE A 19 -6.69 2.23 -0.36
CA ILE A 19 -7.96 2.72 -0.91
C ILE A 19 -9.06 2.65 0.14
N TYR A 20 -9.22 1.51 0.83
CA TYR A 20 -10.23 1.38 1.88
C TYR A 20 -9.97 2.23 3.12
N PHE A 21 -8.73 2.66 3.35
CA PHE A 21 -8.41 3.59 4.42
C PHE A 21 -8.67 5.05 4.03
N LEU A 22 -8.46 5.39 2.77
CA LEU A 22 -8.62 6.75 2.24
C LEU A 22 -10.08 7.05 1.87
N GLU A 23 -10.83 6.04 1.45
CA GLU A 23 -12.22 6.15 1.04
C GLU A 23 -13.18 5.59 2.10
N GLU A 24 -14.38 6.16 2.19
CA GLU A 24 -15.43 5.72 3.12
C GLU A 24 -16.15 4.45 2.62
N ASN A 25 -15.41 3.38 2.38
CA ASN A 25 -16.00 2.09 2.01
C ASN A 25 -16.75 1.49 3.22
N GLU A 26 -18.08 1.40 3.15
CA GLU A 26 -18.94 0.95 4.26
C GLU A 26 -18.53 -0.42 4.85
N ARG A 27 -17.97 -1.31 4.03
CA ARG A 27 -17.66 -2.69 4.43
C ARG A 27 -16.28 -2.84 5.06
N TYR A 28 -15.29 -2.11 4.57
CA TYR A 28 -13.88 -2.34 4.91
C TYR A 28 -13.19 -1.14 5.57
N ALA A 29 -13.77 0.07 5.54
CA ALA A 29 -13.16 1.26 6.11
C ALA A 29 -12.86 1.09 7.60
N LYS A 30 -13.78 0.51 8.39
CA LYS A 30 -13.57 0.29 9.83
C LYS A 30 -12.40 -0.66 10.14
N GLN A 31 -12.18 -1.66 9.30
CA GLN A 31 -11.09 -2.62 9.46
C GLN A 31 -9.77 -2.01 9.01
N ALA A 32 -9.77 -1.30 7.88
CA ALA A 32 -8.62 -0.56 7.40
C ALA A 32 -8.18 0.49 8.44
N GLU A 33 -9.10 1.32 8.92
CA GLU A 33 -8.87 2.31 9.97
C GLU A 33 -8.21 1.68 11.20
N LYS A 34 -8.73 0.56 11.71
CA LYS A 34 -8.09 -0.16 12.83
C LYS A 34 -6.65 -0.58 12.56
N ILE A 35 -6.34 -1.04 11.35
CA ILE A 35 -4.97 -1.42 10.97
C ILE A 35 -4.09 -0.17 10.92
N PHE A 36 -4.52 0.88 10.22
CA PHE A 36 -3.76 2.11 10.04
C PHE A 36 -3.58 2.90 11.33
N SER A 37 -4.56 2.93 12.25
CA SER A 37 -4.38 3.51 13.59
C SER A 37 -3.34 2.74 14.41
N ARG A 38 -3.31 1.40 14.29
CA ARG A 38 -2.30 0.58 14.97
C ARG A 38 -0.90 0.80 14.39
N ILE A 39 -0.79 0.97 13.07
CA ILE A 39 0.45 1.39 12.43
C ILE A 39 0.85 2.78 12.94
N GLU A 40 -0.04 3.76 12.87
CA GLU A 40 0.28 5.14 13.28
C GLU A 40 0.73 5.22 14.75
N SER A 41 0.12 4.42 15.63
CA SER A 41 0.49 4.34 17.06
C SER A 41 1.81 3.59 17.35
N GLY A 42 2.43 2.97 16.34
CA GLY A 42 3.66 2.18 16.49
C GLY A 42 3.43 0.77 17.04
N GLN A 43 2.17 0.30 17.08
CA GLN A 43 1.87 -1.09 17.44
C GLN A 43 2.18 -2.07 16.32
N LEU A 44 2.18 -1.60 15.08
CA LEU A 44 2.49 -2.34 13.86
C LEU A 44 3.46 -1.51 13.03
N HIS A 45 4.28 -2.16 12.20
CA HIS A 45 5.08 -1.49 11.18
C HIS A 45 4.46 -1.75 9.82
N GLY A 46 4.00 -0.69 9.15
CA GLY A 46 3.45 -0.78 7.81
C GLY A 46 4.57 -0.66 6.77
N VAL A 47 4.44 -1.41 5.67
CA VAL A 47 5.35 -1.35 4.53
C VAL A 47 4.53 -1.29 3.26
N ILE A 48 4.90 -0.40 2.34
CA ILE A 48 4.31 -0.31 1.00
C ILE A 48 5.40 -0.25 -0.06
N SER A 49 5.12 -0.78 -1.25
CA SER A 49 5.96 -0.56 -2.42
C SER A 49 5.77 0.87 -2.95
N SER A 50 6.80 1.47 -3.54
CA SER A 50 6.67 2.72 -4.28
C SER A 50 5.70 2.61 -5.47
N LEU A 51 5.40 1.38 -5.93
CA LEU A 51 4.37 1.09 -6.93
C LEU A 51 3.00 1.67 -6.55
N VAL A 52 2.65 1.65 -5.26
CA VAL A 52 1.38 2.16 -4.73
C VAL A 52 1.12 3.62 -5.16
N PHE A 53 2.16 4.45 -5.25
CA PHE A 53 2.00 5.83 -5.70
C PHE A 53 1.54 5.91 -7.15
N ALA A 54 2.07 5.07 -8.05
CA ALA A 54 1.60 5.03 -9.43
C ALA A 54 0.13 4.60 -9.50
N GLU A 55 -0.28 3.64 -8.67
CA GLU A 55 -1.67 3.14 -8.67
C GLU A 55 -2.66 4.18 -8.13
N LEU A 56 -2.32 4.86 -7.03
CA LEU A 56 -3.20 5.83 -6.38
C LEU A 56 -3.22 7.20 -7.07
N LEU A 57 -2.12 7.65 -7.67
CA LEU A 57 -2.03 9.00 -8.22
C LEU A 57 -2.57 9.11 -9.65
N VAL A 58 -2.56 8.03 -10.44
CA VAL A 58 -3.12 8.01 -11.80
C VAL A 58 -4.55 8.55 -11.89
N PRO A 59 -5.54 8.11 -11.07
CA PRO A 59 -6.89 8.66 -11.15
C PRO A 59 -6.95 10.15 -10.83
N LEU A 60 -6.14 10.64 -9.89
CA LEU A 60 -6.08 12.06 -9.51
C LEU A 60 -5.53 12.92 -10.66
N TYR A 61 -4.44 12.47 -11.30
CA TYR A 61 -3.89 13.15 -12.46
C TYR A 61 -4.85 13.13 -13.66
N ARG A 62 -5.57 12.03 -13.89
CA ARG A 62 -6.61 11.95 -14.93
C ARG A 62 -7.77 12.93 -14.70
N ALA A 63 -8.11 13.20 -13.44
CA ALA A 63 -9.09 14.19 -13.06
C ALA A 63 -8.57 15.64 -13.13
N GLY A 64 -7.28 15.85 -13.44
CA GLY A 64 -6.63 17.16 -13.44
C GLY A 64 -6.31 17.69 -12.03
N ASP A 65 -6.51 16.89 -10.99
CA ASP A 65 -6.34 17.31 -9.59
C ASP A 65 -4.92 17.06 -9.09
N SER A 66 -3.99 17.86 -9.60
CA SER A 66 -2.58 17.80 -9.21
C SER A 66 -2.34 18.17 -7.74
N GLN A 67 -3.25 18.96 -7.15
CA GLN A 67 -3.19 19.34 -5.75
C GLN A 67 -3.50 18.14 -4.84
N ALA A 68 -4.57 17.40 -5.13
CA ALA A 68 -4.89 16.16 -4.41
C ALA A 68 -3.77 15.12 -4.58
N ALA A 69 -3.21 14.97 -5.78
CA ALA A 69 -2.09 14.06 -6.02
C ALA A 69 -0.88 14.40 -5.14
N THR A 70 -0.52 15.69 -5.08
CA THR A 70 0.57 16.17 -4.23
C THR A 70 0.26 15.93 -2.75
N GLY A 71 -0.95 16.27 -2.31
CA GLY A 71 -1.40 16.06 -0.92
C GLY A 71 -1.34 14.59 -0.49
N LEU A 72 -1.85 13.68 -1.34
CA LEU A 72 -1.81 12.25 -1.06
C LEU A 72 -0.37 11.72 -1.00
N SER A 73 0.47 12.12 -1.96
CA SER A 73 1.87 11.69 -1.99
C SER A 73 2.64 12.11 -0.73
N ASN A 74 2.44 13.35 -0.27
CA ASN A 74 3.04 13.86 0.97
C ASN A 74 2.50 13.11 2.19
N ARG A 75 1.17 12.91 2.28
CA ARG A 75 0.54 12.20 3.39
C ARG A 75 1.11 10.79 3.56
N LEU A 76 1.28 10.03 2.47
CA LEU A 76 1.85 8.67 2.52
C LEU A 76 3.32 8.69 2.94
N ARG A 77 4.12 9.63 2.41
CA ARG A 77 5.54 9.77 2.76
C ARG A 77 5.78 10.21 4.21
N SER A 78 4.85 10.97 4.80
CA SER A 78 4.95 11.44 6.18
C SER A 78 4.18 10.56 7.18
N PHE A 79 3.57 9.46 6.74
CA PHE A 79 2.76 8.61 7.61
C PHE A 79 3.66 7.88 8.62
N ARG A 80 3.34 8.00 9.91
CA ARG A 80 4.18 7.42 10.96
C ARG A 80 4.16 5.90 10.93
N ASN A 81 5.34 5.30 11.08
CA ASN A 81 5.57 3.85 11.06
C ASN A 81 5.07 3.16 9.77
N LEU A 82 4.99 3.91 8.67
CA LEU A 82 4.76 3.38 7.34
C LEU A 82 6.02 3.61 6.50
N GLU A 83 6.66 2.54 6.09
CA GLU A 83 7.86 2.56 5.27
C GLU A 83 7.51 2.40 3.79
N VAL A 84 8.17 3.20 2.94
CA VAL A 84 8.06 3.09 1.48
C VAL A 84 9.32 2.40 0.96
N ILE A 85 9.15 1.21 0.40
CA ILE A 85 10.23 0.46 -0.23
C ILE A 85 10.26 0.79 -1.73
N PRO A 86 11.40 1.24 -2.29
CA PRO A 86 11.52 1.47 -3.73
C PRO A 86 11.35 0.19 -4.55
N LEU A 87 10.62 0.28 -5.66
CA LEU A 87 10.66 -0.73 -6.71
C LEU A 87 12.01 -0.68 -7.42
N THR A 88 12.92 -1.57 -7.07
CA THR A 88 14.26 -1.66 -7.68
C THR A 88 14.25 -2.56 -8.93
N THR A 89 15.35 -2.52 -9.69
CA THR A 89 15.55 -3.40 -10.84
C THR A 89 15.51 -4.87 -10.45
N GLU A 90 16.08 -5.23 -9.29
CA GLU A 90 16.14 -6.60 -8.78
C GLU A 90 14.74 -7.13 -8.46
N ILE A 91 13.90 -6.31 -7.80
CA ILE A 91 12.48 -6.63 -7.57
C ILE A 91 11.75 -6.81 -8.92
N GLY A 92 12.04 -5.96 -9.91
CA GLY A 92 11.46 -6.08 -11.26
C GLY A 92 11.83 -7.38 -11.97
N ILE A 93 13.07 -7.85 -11.84
CA ILE A 93 13.54 -9.13 -12.40
C ILE A 93 12.83 -10.29 -11.71
N GLU A 94 12.75 -10.28 -10.38
CA GLU A 94 12.10 -11.35 -9.62
C GLU A 94 10.59 -11.39 -9.86
N ALA A 95 9.94 -10.23 -9.96
CA ALA A 95 8.54 -10.11 -10.34
C ALA A 95 8.28 -10.72 -11.73
N ALA A 96 9.18 -10.51 -12.70
CA ALA A 96 9.05 -11.13 -14.02
C ALA A 96 9.15 -12.66 -13.95
N ARG A 97 10.05 -13.20 -13.11
CA ARG A 97 10.18 -14.64 -12.85
C ARG A 97 8.90 -15.21 -12.23
N LEU A 98 8.42 -14.62 -11.13
CA LEU A 98 7.20 -15.04 -10.43
C LEU A 98 5.97 -14.95 -11.35
N ARG A 99 5.88 -13.90 -12.16
CA ARG A 99 4.80 -13.77 -13.14
C ARG A 99 4.82 -14.88 -14.19
N ALA A 100 5.99 -15.24 -14.72
CA ALA A 100 6.12 -16.31 -15.71
C ALA A 100 5.76 -17.69 -15.13
N GLU A 101 6.15 -17.94 -13.88
CA GLU A 101 5.91 -19.21 -13.19
C GLU A 101 4.46 -19.38 -12.72
N TYR A 102 3.86 -18.31 -12.18
CA TYR A 102 2.55 -18.37 -11.50
C TYR A 102 1.42 -17.65 -12.24
N GLY A 103 1.68 -17.01 -13.39
CA GLY A 103 0.66 -16.32 -14.18
C GLY A 103 0.10 -15.05 -13.54
N LEU A 104 0.83 -14.45 -12.59
CA LEU A 104 0.41 -13.25 -11.86
C LEU A 104 0.29 -12.02 -12.79
N ARG A 105 -0.54 -11.05 -12.39
CA ARG A 105 -0.49 -9.71 -13.00
C ARG A 105 0.78 -9.00 -12.53
N THR A 106 1.28 -8.06 -13.32
CA THR A 106 2.54 -7.35 -13.01
C THR A 106 2.54 -6.69 -11.62
N PRO A 107 1.50 -5.97 -11.16
CA PRO A 107 1.48 -5.40 -9.81
C PRO A 107 1.54 -6.47 -8.71
N ASP A 108 0.74 -7.53 -8.85
CA ASP A 108 0.70 -8.65 -7.90
C ASP A 108 2.07 -9.35 -7.82
N ALA A 109 2.74 -9.51 -8.96
CA ALA A 109 4.07 -10.09 -9.03
C ALA A 109 5.14 -9.19 -8.39
N ILE A 110 5.02 -7.87 -8.50
CA ILE A 110 5.90 -6.91 -7.82
C ILE A 110 5.69 -6.97 -6.30
N HIS A 111 4.46 -7.11 -5.81
CA HIS A 111 4.22 -7.27 -4.37
C HIS A 111 4.71 -8.61 -3.82
N ALA A 112 4.81 -9.65 -4.66
CA ALA A 112 5.27 -10.97 -4.26
C ALA A 112 6.80 -11.13 -4.28
N ALA A 113 7.51 -10.25 -5.00
CA ALA A 113 8.97 -10.25 -5.14
C ALA A 113 9.65 -9.49 -3.97
#